data_AF-A0A970TDA3-F1
#
_entry.id   AF-A0A970TDA3-F1
#
_cell.length_a   1.000
_cell.length_b   1.000
_cell.length_c   1.000
_cell.angle_alpha   90.00
_cell.angle_beta   90.00
_cell.angle_gamma   90.00
#
_symmetry.space_group_name_H-M   'P 1'
#
loop_
_entity.id
_entity.type
_entity.pdbx_description
1 polymer ?
#
loop_
_entity_poly.entity_id
_entity_poly.type
_entity_poly.pdbx_seq_one_letter_code
_entity_poly.pdbx_strand_id
1 'polypeptide(L)'
;MLRHSTRARRGGVVGAWMVVALLGLLGIAALVVDIGSLIAAAQRVQDVVDAAALAGAARLPETDDARFRLQSLVMANNAETPAFATTVTYEDVVFQNQGANIEGYGTLQAGEHSCQVTGRCRVEYAFARIFAIEGATVVRSATAVLTDSEAGGGSGGIFFAAESAPNLWGVSINGSSLFVDGTVHSNTGVVVNGSHQTVTGVISYRNQCVINGAHQEIEDTVEGEIEPYPIDYDWNDYYNSGPYDYVVGQASYVGAGGTLPTGDWLVQQSLVVSGSSFTARDSTFMVGGDLAINGAFFEAHNCIFMVEGNIYVNGAQIDLDECTFITREGAYFNSALKECSFNRDCDGLFCMAEGAAGITYNGARQRTEGIVFAPNGPITYNGAHQEVYNGGLCARTITVNGSSSSFIPHEEYGWGGVSGRRVILVR
;
A
#
# COMPACT_ATOMS: atom_id res chain seq x y z
N MET A 1 -59.08 72.57 38.47
CA MET A 1 -57.75 71.93 38.42
C MET A 1 -57.94 70.46 38.04
N LEU A 2 -57.77 70.10 36.77
CA LEU A 2 -57.87 68.73 36.27
C LEU A 2 -56.75 68.56 35.23
N ARG A 3 -55.71 67.79 35.57
CA ARG A 3 -54.70 67.30 34.63
C ARG A 3 -54.97 65.81 34.40
N HIS A 4 -55.51 65.47 33.24
CA HIS A 4 -55.60 64.08 32.77
C HIS A 4 -54.31 63.75 32.00
N SER A 5 -53.66 62.65 32.39
CA SER A 5 -52.50 62.09 31.71
C SER A 5 -52.95 61.25 30.51
N THR A 6 -52.57 61.66 29.29
CA THR A 6 -52.66 60.81 28.10
C THR A 6 -51.30 60.19 27.82
N ARG A 7 -51.10 58.94 28.28
CA ARG A 7 -49.99 58.09 27.84
C ARG A 7 -50.51 56.69 27.55
N ALA A 8 -51.04 56.50 26.35
CA ALA A 8 -51.36 55.18 25.81
C ALA A 8 -51.18 55.19 24.29
N ARG A 9 -50.67 54.08 23.74
CA ARG A 9 -50.53 53.72 22.30
C ARG A 9 -49.18 53.98 21.60
N ARG A 10 -48.05 53.60 22.22
CA ARG A 10 -46.81 53.26 21.46
C ARG A 10 -46.27 51.84 21.70
N GLY A 11 -46.88 51.06 22.60
CA GLY A 11 -46.40 49.69 22.93
C GLY A 11 -46.70 48.62 21.88
N GLY A 12 -47.79 48.75 21.10
CA GLY A 12 -48.19 47.71 20.14
C GLY A 12 -47.31 47.62 18.89
N VAL A 13 -46.75 48.74 18.44
CA VAL A 13 -45.89 48.78 17.24
C VAL A 13 -44.52 48.19 17.51
N VAL A 14 -43.97 48.41 18.71
CA VAL A 14 -42.66 47.87 19.11
C VAL A 14 -42.71 46.33 19.19
N GLY A 15 -43.79 45.77 19.74
CA GLY A 15 -43.97 44.31 19.79
C GLY A 15 -44.04 43.67 18.41
N ALA A 16 -44.80 44.27 17.48
CA ALA A 16 -44.91 43.76 16.11
C ALA A 16 -43.55 43.75 15.38
N TRP A 17 -42.78 44.84 15.49
CA TRP A 17 -41.44 44.90 14.88
C TRP A 17 -40.43 43.95 15.54
N MET A 18 -40.54 43.72 16.85
CA MET A 18 -39.70 42.76 17.56
C MET A 18 -39.94 41.33 17.06
N VAL A 19 -41.19 40.94 16.83
CA VAL A 19 -41.53 39.61 16.28
C VAL A 19 -40.96 39.44 14.87
N VAL A 20 -41.10 40.45 14.01
CA VAL A 20 -40.55 40.41 12.64
C VAL A 20 -39.01 40.33 12.67
N ALA A 21 -38.35 41.11 13.52
CA ALA A 21 -36.90 41.07 13.67
C ALA A 21 -36.40 39.73 14.22
N LEU A 22 -37.10 39.16 15.20
CA LEU A 22 -36.77 37.84 15.77
C LEU A 22 -36.91 36.73 14.72
N LEU A 23 -37.98 36.75 13.91
CA LEU A 23 -38.15 35.81 12.79
C LEU A 23 -37.04 35.96 11.76
N GLY A 24 -36.63 37.19 11.43
CA GLY A 24 -35.50 37.45 10.54
C GLY A 24 -34.17 36.91 11.09
N LEU A 25 -33.89 37.13 12.38
CA LEU A 25 -32.69 36.62 13.03
C LEU A 25 -32.68 35.09 13.12
N LEU A 26 -33.83 34.46 13.40
CA LEU A 26 -33.97 33.00 13.38
C LEU A 26 -33.82 32.42 11.97
N GLY A 27 -34.28 33.14 10.94
CA GLY A 27 -34.04 32.77 9.55
C GLY A 27 -32.55 32.78 9.18
N ILE A 28 -31.81 33.79 9.63
CA ILE A 28 -30.35 33.87 9.42
C ILE A 28 -29.64 32.77 10.22
N ALA A 29 -30.06 32.53 11.47
CA ALA A 29 -29.50 31.45 12.29
C ALA A 29 -29.73 30.07 11.66
N ALA A 30 -30.91 29.82 11.08
CA ALA A 30 -31.19 28.62 10.31
C ALA A 30 -30.27 28.49 9.10
N LEU A 31 -30.10 29.57 8.33
CA LEU A 31 -29.19 29.56 7.18
C LEU A 31 -27.75 29.21 7.59
N VAL A 32 -27.24 29.76 8.70
CA VAL A 32 -25.84 29.56 9.09
C VAL A 32 -25.63 28.19 9.75
N VAL A 33 -26.45 27.85 10.75
CA VAL A 33 -26.25 26.64 11.57
C VAL A 33 -26.72 25.40 10.83
N ASP A 34 -27.93 25.42 10.28
CA ASP A 34 -28.51 24.20 9.69
C ASP A 34 -27.83 23.84 8.37
N ILE A 35 -27.47 24.82 7.54
CA ILE A 35 -26.69 24.56 6.31
C ILE A 35 -25.26 24.18 6.66
N GLY A 36 -24.64 24.82 7.66
CA GLY A 36 -23.30 24.46 8.13
C GLY A 36 -23.23 23.00 8.58
N SER A 37 -24.21 22.54 9.37
CA SER A 37 -24.34 21.13 9.76
C SER A 37 -24.58 20.20 8.57
N LEU A 38 -25.35 20.63 7.56
CA LEU A 38 -25.58 19.84 6.36
C LEU A 38 -24.31 19.67 5.51
N ILE A 39 -23.50 20.74 5.37
CA ILE A 39 -22.22 20.68 4.66
C ILE A 39 -21.23 19.78 5.40
N ALA A 40 -21.13 19.91 6.73
CA ALA A 40 -20.27 19.05 7.55
C ALA A 40 -20.69 17.58 7.46
N ALA A 41 -21.99 17.29 7.52
CA ALA A 41 -22.50 15.95 7.31
C ALA A 41 -22.19 15.43 5.91
N ALA A 42 -22.27 16.27 4.88
CA ALA A 42 -21.96 15.87 3.51
C ALA A 42 -20.50 15.48 3.30
N GLN A 43 -19.57 16.22 3.89
CA GLN A 43 -18.15 15.89 3.88
C GLN A 43 -17.92 14.56 4.61
N ARG A 44 -18.48 14.41 5.82
CA ARG A 44 -18.33 13.18 6.58
C ARG A 44 -18.88 11.96 5.87
N VAL A 45 -20.06 12.05 5.26
CA VAL A 45 -20.62 10.93 4.48
C VAL A 45 -19.69 10.60 3.32
N GLN A 46 -19.09 11.59 2.64
CA GLN A 46 -18.13 11.35 1.56
C GLN A 46 -16.90 10.58 2.08
N ASP A 47 -16.28 11.03 3.17
CA ASP A 47 -15.09 10.37 3.73
C ASP A 47 -15.38 8.91 4.11
N VAL A 48 -16.56 8.64 4.69
CA VAL A 48 -16.97 7.29 5.06
C VAL A 48 -17.20 6.41 3.84
N VAL A 49 -17.84 6.92 2.78
CA VAL A 49 -18.07 6.12 1.56
C VAL A 49 -16.79 5.92 0.75
N ASP A 50 -15.88 6.90 0.69
CA ASP A 50 -14.58 6.78 0.04
C ASP A 50 -13.78 5.64 0.71
N ALA A 51 -13.67 5.69 2.03
CA ALA A 51 -12.96 4.68 2.79
C ALA A 51 -13.63 3.29 2.67
N ALA A 52 -14.96 3.23 2.74
CA ALA A 52 -15.70 1.97 2.63
C ALA A 52 -15.57 1.36 1.22
N ALA A 53 -15.60 2.18 0.17
CA ALA A 53 -15.40 1.73 -1.20
C ALA A 53 -13.99 1.14 -1.38
N LEU A 54 -12.95 1.81 -0.88
CA LEU A 54 -11.57 1.30 -0.90
C LEU A 54 -11.44 -0.04 -0.15
N ALA A 55 -11.95 -0.11 1.09
CA ALA A 55 -11.87 -1.32 1.91
C ALA A 55 -12.66 -2.50 1.30
N GLY A 56 -13.80 -2.22 0.66
CA GLY A 56 -14.59 -3.21 -0.05
C GLY A 56 -13.89 -3.69 -1.32
N ALA A 57 -13.37 -2.77 -2.13
CA ALA A 57 -12.66 -3.10 -3.37
C ALA A 57 -11.43 -3.97 -3.11
N ALA A 58 -10.66 -3.71 -2.05
CA ALA A 58 -9.46 -4.50 -1.69
C ALA A 58 -9.71 -6.01 -1.44
N ARG A 59 -10.96 -6.43 -1.28
CA ARG A 59 -11.35 -7.83 -1.03
C ARG A 59 -12.10 -8.47 -2.19
N LEU A 60 -12.35 -7.75 -3.26
CA LEU A 60 -12.86 -8.36 -4.48
C LEU A 60 -11.84 -9.38 -5.02
N PRO A 61 -12.26 -10.41 -5.77
CA PRO A 61 -13.63 -10.69 -6.23
C PRO A 61 -14.54 -11.32 -5.15
N GLU A 62 -14.04 -11.62 -3.95
CA GLU A 62 -14.85 -12.26 -2.89
C GLU A 62 -15.84 -11.27 -2.26
N THR A 63 -17.07 -11.28 -2.78
CA THR A 63 -18.08 -10.27 -2.43
C THR A 63 -18.56 -10.35 -0.99
N ASP A 64 -18.49 -11.51 -0.33
CA ASP A 64 -18.88 -11.64 1.07
C ASP A 64 -17.83 -11.01 2.00
N ASP A 65 -16.54 -11.25 1.74
CA ASP A 65 -15.43 -10.62 2.48
C ASP A 65 -15.36 -9.12 2.23
N ALA A 66 -15.57 -8.68 0.98
CA ALA A 66 -15.67 -7.26 0.62
C ALA A 66 -16.78 -6.57 1.40
N ARG A 67 -17.96 -7.20 1.47
CA ARG A 67 -19.09 -6.65 2.21
C ARG A 67 -18.81 -6.61 3.72
N PHE A 68 -18.19 -7.65 4.27
CA PHE A 68 -17.82 -7.67 5.68
C PHE A 68 -16.82 -6.56 6.04
N ARG A 69 -15.78 -6.36 5.22
CA ARG A 69 -14.77 -5.32 5.47
C ARG A 69 -15.32 -3.91 5.34
N LEU A 70 -16.10 -3.62 4.30
CA LEU A 70 -16.68 -2.28 4.14
C LEU A 70 -17.65 -1.96 5.29
N GLN A 71 -18.46 -2.92 5.74
CA GLN A 71 -19.38 -2.73 6.86
C GLN A 71 -18.64 -2.48 8.17
N SER A 72 -17.58 -3.23 8.43
CA SER A 72 -16.72 -3.03 9.60
C SER A 72 -16.14 -1.62 9.63
N LEU A 73 -15.73 -1.09 8.47
CA LEU A 73 -15.19 0.25 8.35
C LEU A 73 -16.25 1.35 8.57
N VAL A 74 -17.46 1.17 8.02
CA VAL A 74 -18.58 2.08 8.26
C VAL A 74 -18.94 2.10 9.75
N MET A 75 -18.98 0.93 10.41
CA MET A 75 -19.26 0.83 11.85
C MET A 75 -18.19 1.53 12.69
N ALA A 76 -16.91 1.35 12.36
CA ALA A 76 -15.80 2.02 13.04
C ALA A 76 -15.91 3.55 12.91
N ASN A 77 -16.14 4.06 11.69
CA ASN A 77 -16.31 5.49 11.44
C ASN A 77 -17.51 6.10 12.17
N ASN A 78 -18.61 5.36 12.28
CA ASN A 78 -19.80 5.79 13.02
C ASN A 78 -19.58 5.80 14.53
N ALA A 79 -18.74 4.90 15.06
CA ALA A 79 -18.39 4.87 16.48
C ALA A 79 -17.57 6.11 16.89
N GLU A 80 -16.68 6.59 16.01
CA GLU A 80 -15.89 7.80 16.25
C GLU A 80 -16.72 9.09 16.19
N THR A 81 -17.66 9.16 15.25
CA THR A 81 -18.46 10.39 15.02
C THR A 81 -19.96 10.08 14.93
N PRO A 82 -20.63 9.78 16.06
CA PRO A 82 -22.03 9.35 16.06
C PRO A 82 -23.01 10.45 15.65
N ALA A 83 -22.62 11.72 15.74
CA ALA A 83 -23.47 12.87 15.38
C ALA A 83 -23.86 12.90 13.89
N PHE A 84 -23.04 12.31 13.02
CA PHE A 84 -23.28 12.21 11.57
C PHE A 84 -23.14 10.77 11.09
N ALA A 85 -23.78 9.84 11.80
CA ALA A 85 -23.71 8.43 11.48
C ALA A 85 -24.21 8.17 10.05
N THR A 86 -23.33 7.54 9.26
CA THR A 86 -23.61 7.17 7.87
C THR A 86 -24.26 5.80 7.82
N THR A 87 -25.41 5.72 7.19
CA THR A 87 -26.13 4.47 6.93
C THR A 87 -25.78 3.98 5.53
N VAL A 88 -25.32 2.72 5.45
CA VAL A 88 -25.10 1.97 4.21
C VAL A 88 -25.86 0.66 4.35
N THR A 89 -26.77 0.39 3.42
CA THR A 89 -27.56 -0.84 3.38
C THR A 89 -27.02 -1.80 2.33
N TYR A 90 -27.58 -3.00 2.25
CA TYR A 90 -27.17 -4.00 1.25
C TYR A 90 -27.34 -3.49 -0.18
N GLU A 91 -28.44 -2.77 -0.46
CA GLU A 91 -28.76 -2.23 -1.79
C GLU A 91 -27.86 -1.05 -2.19
N ASP A 92 -27.12 -0.50 -1.23
CA ASP A 92 -26.21 0.63 -1.45
C ASP A 92 -24.82 0.22 -1.90
N VAL A 93 -24.55 -1.07 -1.94
CA VAL A 93 -23.26 -1.63 -2.34
C VAL A 93 -23.44 -2.37 -3.66
N VAL A 94 -22.76 -1.89 -4.69
CA VAL A 94 -22.78 -2.49 -6.02
C VAL A 94 -21.37 -2.98 -6.33
N PHE A 95 -21.24 -4.29 -6.53
CA PHE A 95 -20.00 -4.90 -7.03
C PHE A 95 -20.14 -5.15 -8.52
N GLN A 96 -19.12 -4.81 -9.30
CA GLN A 96 -19.09 -5.04 -10.74
C GLN A 96 -17.80 -5.73 -11.15
N ASN A 97 -17.89 -6.55 -12.19
CA ASN A 97 -16.79 -7.36 -12.72
C ASN A 97 -16.40 -6.90 -14.12
N GLN A 98 -15.35 -7.51 -14.68
CA GLN A 98 -14.90 -7.33 -16.06
C GLN A 98 -16.04 -7.08 -17.06
N GLY A 99 -15.86 -6.07 -17.92
CA GLY A 99 -16.82 -5.68 -18.95
C GLY A 99 -17.88 -4.67 -18.50
N ALA A 100 -17.98 -4.37 -17.20
CA ALA A 100 -18.81 -3.27 -16.73
C ALA A 100 -18.18 -1.91 -17.06
N ASN A 101 -19.00 -0.92 -17.42
CA ASN A 101 -18.52 0.44 -17.68
C ASN A 101 -18.73 1.32 -16.45
N ILE A 102 -17.63 1.80 -15.87
CA ILE A 102 -17.60 2.66 -14.69
C ILE A 102 -17.50 4.11 -15.15
N GLU A 103 -18.42 4.96 -14.68
CA GLU A 103 -18.36 6.41 -14.93
C GLU A 103 -17.05 6.98 -14.37
N GLY A 104 -16.33 7.79 -15.17
CA GLY A 104 -15.04 8.37 -14.78
C GLY A 104 -13.82 7.46 -14.96
N TYR A 105 -14.00 6.15 -15.20
CA TYR A 105 -12.91 5.20 -15.37
C TYR A 105 -12.91 4.47 -16.73
N GLY A 106 -14.08 4.05 -17.21
CA GLY A 106 -14.22 3.28 -18.46
C GLY A 106 -14.63 1.83 -18.23
N THR A 107 -14.42 0.98 -19.24
CA THR A 107 -14.80 -0.44 -19.17
C THR A 107 -13.76 -1.25 -18.42
N LEU A 108 -14.18 -1.98 -17.38
CA LEU A 108 -13.33 -2.88 -16.59
C LEU A 108 -12.68 -3.94 -17.49
N GLN A 109 -11.36 -4.02 -17.46
CA GLN A 109 -10.54 -4.99 -18.18
C GLN A 109 -10.50 -6.34 -17.46
N ALA A 110 -9.78 -7.31 -18.03
CA ALA A 110 -9.60 -8.63 -17.40
C ALA A 110 -8.92 -8.48 -16.04
N GLY A 111 -9.50 -9.13 -15.03
CA GLY A 111 -9.08 -9.02 -13.64
C GLY A 111 -9.45 -7.70 -12.94
N GLU A 112 -10.14 -6.77 -13.61
CA GLU A 112 -10.64 -5.57 -12.93
C GLU A 112 -12.04 -5.78 -12.33
N HIS A 113 -12.18 -5.34 -11.08
CA HIS A 113 -13.41 -5.39 -10.29
C HIS A 113 -13.68 -4.01 -9.69
N SER A 114 -14.94 -3.68 -9.39
CA SER A 114 -15.28 -2.42 -8.73
C SER A 114 -16.23 -2.59 -7.56
N CYS A 115 -16.09 -1.71 -6.57
CA CYS A 115 -16.97 -1.56 -5.43
C CYS A 115 -17.50 -0.13 -5.40
N GLN A 116 -18.80 0.04 -5.64
CA GLN A 116 -19.50 1.29 -5.44
C GLN A 116 -20.29 1.26 -4.13
N VAL A 117 -20.11 2.28 -3.30
CA VAL A 117 -20.79 2.41 -2.00
C VAL A 117 -21.57 3.71 -1.96
N THR A 118 -22.84 3.64 -1.57
CA THR A 118 -23.71 4.81 -1.36
C THR A 118 -24.07 4.98 0.11
N GLY A 119 -23.70 6.13 0.69
CA GLY A 119 -23.95 6.45 2.09
C GLY A 119 -25.03 7.50 2.26
N ARG A 120 -25.78 7.41 3.36
CA ARG A 120 -26.80 8.40 3.73
C ARG A 120 -26.68 8.85 5.18
N CYS A 121 -26.87 10.14 5.43
CA CYS A 121 -26.99 10.70 6.78
C CYS A 121 -28.19 11.64 6.85
N ARG A 122 -29.07 11.47 7.85
CA ARG A 122 -30.17 12.39 8.12
C ARG A 122 -29.71 13.44 9.10
N VAL A 123 -29.78 14.71 8.71
CA VAL A 123 -29.48 15.86 9.58
C VAL A 123 -30.81 16.50 9.97
N GLU A 124 -31.09 16.55 11.26
CA GLU A 124 -32.22 17.30 11.81
C GLU A 124 -31.84 18.76 11.94
N TYR A 125 -32.73 19.66 11.49
CA TYR A 125 -32.49 21.10 11.61
C TYR A 125 -32.83 21.60 13.00
N ALA A 126 -32.04 22.53 13.53
CA ALA A 126 -32.28 23.15 14.83
C ALA A 126 -33.23 24.35 14.69
N PHE A 127 -32.96 25.25 13.75
CA PHE A 127 -33.69 26.52 13.63
C PHE A 127 -34.72 26.52 12.51
N ALA A 128 -34.45 25.87 11.37
CA ALA A 128 -35.36 25.79 10.23
C ALA A 128 -36.70 25.09 10.56
N ARG A 129 -36.77 24.36 11.68
CA ARG A 129 -38.00 23.77 12.21
C ARG A 129 -39.08 24.81 12.50
N ILE A 130 -38.72 26.06 12.78
CA ILE A 130 -39.70 27.15 12.93
C ILE A 130 -40.49 27.41 11.65
N PHE A 131 -39.92 27.04 10.49
CA PHE A 131 -40.55 27.11 9.18
C PHE A 131 -41.13 25.75 8.73
N ALA A 132 -41.33 24.82 9.66
CA ALA A 132 -41.79 23.45 9.42
C ALA A 132 -40.87 22.62 8.50
N ILE A 133 -39.57 22.93 8.48
CA ILE A 133 -38.55 22.15 7.78
C ILE A 133 -37.79 21.33 8.84
N GLU A 134 -38.02 20.02 8.87
CA GLU A 134 -37.54 19.15 9.95
C GLU A 134 -36.08 18.70 9.78
N GLY A 135 -35.58 18.66 8.56
CA GLY A 135 -34.23 18.20 8.26
C GLY A 135 -34.05 17.87 6.79
N ALA A 136 -32.89 17.30 6.46
CA ALA A 136 -32.58 16.80 5.14
C ALA A 136 -31.72 15.53 5.21
N THR A 137 -31.82 14.70 4.19
CA THR A 137 -30.96 13.52 4.03
C THR A 137 -29.88 13.86 3.03
N VAL A 138 -28.62 13.74 3.46
CA VAL A 138 -27.46 13.82 2.58
C VAL A 138 -27.19 12.43 2.02
N VAL A 139 -26.92 12.36 0.71
CA VAL A 139 -26.53 11.15 0.00
C VAL A 139 -25.22 11.41 -0.72
N ARG A 140 -24.26 10.49 -0.61
CA ARG A 140 -22.99 10.49 -1.37
C ARG A 140 -22.66 9.08 -1.83
N SER A 141 -21.87 9.00 -2.89
CA SER A 141 -21.38 7.74 -3.43
C SER A 141 -19.89 7.85 -3.74
N ALA A 142 -19.20 6.72 -3.63
CA ALA A 142 -17.83 6.55 -4.09
C ALA A 142 -17.69 5.22 -4.80
N THR A 143 -16.82 5.16 -5.79
CA THR A 143 -16.47 3.93 -6.50
C THR A 143 -14.98 3.70 -6.39
N ALA A 144 -14.58 2.51 -6.00
CA ALA A 144 -13.19 2.07 -6.06
C ALA A 144 -13.07 0.91 -7.05
N VAL A 145 -11.99 0.90 -7.83
CA VAL A 145 -11.65 -0.17 -8.78
C VAL A 145 -10.43 -0.90 -8.25
N LEU A 146 -10.57 -2.22 -8.15
CA LEU A 146 -9.49 -3.16 -7.95
C LEU A 146 -9.03 -3.66 -9.32
N THR A 147 -7.74 -3.55 -9.61
CA THR A 147 -7.12 -4.27 -10.71
C THR A 147 -6.42 -5.49 -10.10
N ASP A 148 -7.06 -6.65 -10.23
CA ASP A 148 -6.39 -7.95 -10.11
C ASP A 148 -5.75 -8.24 -11.46
N SER A 149 -4.50 -8.65 -11.46
CA SER A 149 -3.82 -9.12 -12.65
C SER A 149 -4.11 -10.58 -12.95
N GLU A 150 -5.28 -11.07 -12.56
CA GLU A 150 -5.63 -12.47 -12.75
C GLU A 150 -6.29 -12.65 -14.12
N ALA A 151 -5.72 -13.57 -14.89
CA ALA A 151 -6.19 -14.09 -16.19
C ALA A 151 -5.67 -13.38 -17.45
N GLY A 152 -4.50 -13.84 -17.90
CA GLY A 152 -4.17 -13.91 -19.32
C GLY A 152 -3.31 -12.76 -19.85
N GLY A 153 -1.99 -12.95 -19.83
CA GLY A 153 -1.06 -12.18 -20.66
C GLY A 153 -0.68 -10.78 -20.16
N GLY A 154 -0.94 -10.45 -18.89
CA GLY A 154 -0.45 -9.23 -18.26
C GLY A 154 0.85 -9.47 -17.48
N SER A 155 1.94 -8.87 -17.96
CA SER A 155 3.23 -8.47 -17.37
C SER A 155 3.72 -8.87 -15.97
N GLY A 156 2.88 -9.26 -15.00
CA GLY A 156 3.24 -9.44 -13.59
C GLY A 156 3.94 -10.76 -13.26
N GLY A 157 4.92 -11.17 -14.07
CA GLY A 157 5.72 -12.37 -13.82
C GLY A 157 6.44 -12.35 -12.47
N ILE A 158 6.98 -13.48 -12.02
CA ILE A 158 7.79 -13.55 -10.80
C ILE A 158 9.04 -12.69 -10.92
N PHE A 159 9.57 -12.52 -12.14
CA PHE A 159 10.57 -11.51 -12.48
C PHE A 159 10.00 -10.49 -13.45
N PHE A 160 10.17 -9.21 -13.14
CA PHE A 160 9.89 -8.09 -14.04
C PHE A 160 11.08 -7.14 -14.11
N ALA A 161 11.74 -7.08 -15.27
CA ALA A 161 12.86 -6.16 -15.52
C ALA A 161 12.47 -5.05 -16.52
N ALA A 162 12.45 -3.80 -16.05
CA ALA A 162 11.96 -2.67 -16.84
C ALA A 162 12.99 -2.02 -17.77
N GLU A 163 14.27 -2.38 -17.67
CA GLU A 163 15.32 -1.88 -18.57
C GLU A 163 14.92 -2.08 -20.04
N SER A 164 15.01 -1.01 -20.83
CA SER A 164 14.57 -0.99 -22.22
C SER A 164 15.71 -0.70 -23.20
N ALA A 165 16.91 -0.39 -22.69
CA ALA A 165 18.08 -0.20 -23.53
C ALA A 165 18.45 -1.51 -24.27
N PRO A 166 18.53 -1.51 -25.61
CA PRO A 166 18.67 -2.73 -26.41
C PRO A 166 20.02 -3.42 -26.30
N ASN A 167 21.01 -2.76 -25.71
CA ASN A 167 22.37 -3.26 -25.50
C ASN A 167 22.61 -3.79 -24.08
N LEU A 168 21.57 -3.84 -23.25
CA LEU A 168 21.62 -4.36 -21.89
C LEU A 168 20.77 -5.62 -21.76
N TRP A 169 21.13 -6.47 -20.81
CA TRP A 169 20.29 -7.59 -20.37
C TRP A 169 19.44 -7.09 -19.21
N GLY A 170 18.12 -7.23 -19.33
CA GLY A 170 17.19 -6.87 -18.27
C GLY A 170 17.15 -7.98 -17.23
N VAL A 171 17.13 -9.25 -17.67
CA VAL A 171 17.27 -10.41 -16.79
C VAL A 171 18.52 -11.21 -17.15
N SER A 172 19.37 -11.47 -16.16
CA SER A 172 20.56 -12.30 -16.28
C SER A 172 20.55 -13.41 -15.23
N ILE A 173 20.35 -14.65 -15.67
CA ILE A 173 20.42 -15.85 -14.84
C ILE A 173 21.76 -16.52 -15.06
N ASN A 174 22.59 -16.55 -14.03
CA ASN A 174 23.93 -17.13 -14.04
C ASN A 174 24.06 -18.19 -12.95
N GLY A 175 24.51 -19.39 -13.32
CA GLY A 175 24.75 -20.49 -12.38
C GLY A 175 24.01 -21.74 -12.82
N SER A 176 23.49 -22.57 -11.93
CA SER A 176 22.85 -23.85 -12.33
C SER A 176 21.77 -24.27 -11.34
N SER A 177 20.80 -25.08 -11.77
CA SER A 177 19.73 -25.57 -10.88
C SER A 177 18.82 -24.47 -10.31
N LEU A 178 18.61 -23.36 -11.04
CA LEU A 178 17.58 -22.37 -10.72
C LEU A 178 16.21 -22.96 -11.03
N PHE A 179 15.28 -22.80 -10.11
CA PHE A 179 13.87 -23.06 -10.33
C PHE A 179 13.11 -21.73 -10.23
N VAL A 180 12.37 -21.39 -11.27
CA VAL A 180 11.47 -20.22 -11.33
C VAL A 180 10.09 -20.74 -11.64
N ASP A 181 9.18 -20.62 -10.68
CA ASP A 181 7.79 -20.96 -10.89
C ASP A 181 7.03 -19.70 -11.35
N GLY A 182 6.66 -19.65 -12.63
CA GLY A 182 5.96 -18.52 -13.24
C GLY A 182 6.74 -17.80 -14.33
N THR A 183 6.20 -16.64 -14.73
CA THR A 183 6.64 -15.89 -15.91
C THR A 183 7.86 -15.01 -15.60
N VAL A 184 8.78 -14.91 -16.56
CA VAL A 184 9.90 -13.96 -16.52
C VAL A 184 9.67 -12.92 -17.61
N HIS A 185 9.52 -11.66 -17.24
CA HIS A 185 9.36 -10.55 -18.17
C HIS A 185 10.62 -9.66 -18.19
N SER A 186 11.04 -9.27 -19.40
CA SER A 186 12.02 -8.20 -19.60
C SER A 186 11.67 -7.27 -20.76
N ASN A 187 11.73 -5.97 -20.50
CA ASN A 187 11.63 -4.90 -21.51
C ASN A 187 12.85 -4.82 -22.46
N THR A 188 13.86 -5.66 -22.25
CA THR A 188 15.04 -5.83 -23.11
C THR A 188 15.44 -7.31 -23.13
N GLY A 189 16.71 -7.63 -23.32
CA GLY A 189 17.15 -9.01 -23.46
C GLY A 189 17.08 -9.84 -22.18
N VAL A 190 16.93 -11.15 -22.35
CA VAL A 190 17.07 -12.17 -21.31
C VAL A 190 18.23 -13.11 -21.64
N VAL A 191 19.12 -13.34 -20.67
CA VAL A 191 20.18 -14.35 -20.78
C VAL A 191 20.09 -15.36 -19.66
N VAL A 192 20.06 -16.65 -20.03
CA VAL A 192 20.04 -17.80 -19.14
C VAL A 192 21.29 -18.61 -19.39
N ASN A 193 22.19 -18.68 -18.41
CA ASN A 193 23.45 -19.42 -18.50
C ASN A 193 23.47 -20.62 -17.55
N GLY A 194 24.36 -21.56 -17.86
CA GLY A 194 24.70 -22.73 -17.04
C GLY A 194 23.79 -23.93 -17.30
N SER A 195 23.32 -24.68 -16.31
CA SER A 195 22.61 -25.94 -16.56
C SER A 195 21.50 -26.22 -15.56
N HIS A 196 20.52 -27.05 -15.93
CA HIS A 196 19.39 -27.41 -15.07
C HIS A 196 18.54 -26.23 -14.61
N GLN A 197 18.39 -25.19 -15.43
CA GLN A 197 17.47 -24.10 -15.16
C GLN A 197 16.05 -24.54 -15.55
N THR A 198 15.09 -24.33 -14.67
CA THR A 198 13.68 -24.58 -14.91
C THR A 198 12.90 -23.27 -14.77
N VAL A 199 12.12 -22.92 -15.78
CA VAL A 199 11.15 -21.81 -15.75
C VAL A 199 9.81 -22.41 -16.17
N THR A 200 8.85 -22.48 -15.24
CA THR A 200 7.56 -23.14 -15.48
C THR A 200 6.59 -22.28 -16.29
N GLY A 201 6.80 -20.96 -16.34
CA GLY A 201 6.02 -20.04 -17.17
C GLY A 201 6.77 -19.54 -18.39
N VAL A 202 6.19 -18.54 -19.06
CA VAL A 202 6.74 -17.96 -20.28
C VAL A 202 7.89 -17.00 -19.96
N ILE A 203 8.94 -17.02 -20.77
CA ILE A 203 9.94 -15.94 -20.80
C ILE A 203 9.53 -14.93 -21.87
N SER A 204 8.99 -13.79 -21.46
CA SER A 204 8.74 -12.62 -22.32
C SER A 204 9.97 -11.73 -22.34
N TYR A 205 10.45 -11.37 -23.53
CA TYR A 205 11.65 -10.57 -23.69
C TYR A 205 11.53 -9.63 -24.89
N ARG A 206 12.49 -8.70 -25.01
CA ARG A 206 12.66 -7.86 -26.20
C ARG A 206 14.10 -7.92 -26.70
N ASN A 207 14.32 -7.74 -28.00
CA ASN A 207 15.63 -7.70 -28.65
C ASN A 207 16.35 -9.06 -28.74
N GLN A 208 16.56 -9.75 -27.61
CA GLN A 208 17.31 -11.02 -27.61
C GLN A 208 16.98 -11.91 -26.41
N CYS A 209 16.78 -13.20 -26.67
CA CYS A 209 16.80 -14.24 -25.64
C CYS A 209 17.93 -15.22 -25.94
N VAL A 210 18.79 -15.47 -24.95
CA VAL A 210 19.92 -16.42 -25.08
C VAL A 210 19.83 -17.43 -23.96
N ILE A 211 19.63 -18.69 -24.34
CA ILE A 211 19.59 -19.82 -23.42
C ILE A 211 20.81 -20.70 -23.71
N ASN A 212 21.78 -20.68 -22.79
CA ASN A 212 23.05 -21.38 -22.90
C ASN A 212 23.15 -22.54 -21.90
N GLY A 213 23.83 -23.60 -22.34
CA GLY A 213 24.21 -24.77 -21.56
C GLY A 213 23.24 -25.93 -21.69
N ALA A 214 23.18 -26.83 -20.69
CA ALA A 214 22.54 -28.14 -20.82
C ALA A 214 21.34 -28.32 -19.87
N HIS A 215 20.40 -29.19 -20.26
CA HIS A 215 19.26 -29.59 -19.42
C HIS A 215 18.37 -28.42 -18.97
N GLN A 216 18.09 -27.48 -19.87
CA GLN A 216 17.17 -26.38 -19.59
C GLN A 216 15.73 -26.84 -19.82
N GLU A 217 14.84 -26.54 -18.87
CA GLU A 217 13.41 -26.80 -18.93
C GLU A 217 12.68 -25.45 -18.90
N ILE A 218 12.50 -24.85 -20.07
CA ILE A 218 11.82 -23.56 -20.23
C ILE A 218 10.54 -23.85 -21.00
N GLU A 219 9.38 -23.47 -20.45
CA GLU A 219 8.07 -23.76 -21.06
C GLU A 219 7.94 -23.13 -22.44
N ASP A 220 8.10 -21.80 -22.53
CA ASP A 220 8.05 -21.05 -23.79
C ASP A 220 8.86 -19.75 -23.70
N THR A 221 9.20 -19.20 -24.86
CA THR A 221 9.83 -17.89 -24.99
C THR A 221 9.11 -17.06 -26.05
N VAL A 222 8.71 -15.84 -25.70
CA VAL A 222 7.99 -14.94 -26.62
C VAL A 222 8.66 -13.59 -26.66
N GLU A 223 8.83 -13.03 -27.86
CA GLU A 223 9.25 -11.65 -28.01
C GLU A 223 8.02 -10.74 -27.86
N GLY A 224 8.05 -9.84 -26.88
CA GLY A 224 6.95 -8.96 -26.49
C GLY A 224 7.22 -7.47 -26.71
N GLU A 225 6.26 -6.65 -26.28
CA GLU A 225 6.40 -5.19 -26.26
C GLU A 225 6.97 -4.70 -24.92
N ILE A 226 7.30 -3.40 -24.85
CA ILE A 226 7.65 -2.79 -23.56
C ILE A 226 6.39 -2.65 -22.72
N GLU A 227 6.46 -3.12 -21.48
CA GLU A 227 5.40 -3.04 -20.50
C GLU A 227 5.80 -2.06 -19.38
N PRO A 228 4.85 -1.30 -18.81
CA PRO A 228 5.11 -0.51 -17.61
C PRO A 228 5.34 -1.43 -16.40
N TYR A 229 5.93 -0.89 -15.34
CA TYR A 229 6.03 -1.60 -14.07
C TYR A 229 4.65 -2.12 -13.62
N PRO A 230 4.54 -3.38 -13.18
CA PRO A 230 3.28 -3.95 -12.69
C PRO A 230 2.91 -3.45 -11.28
N ILE A 231 3.84 -2.78 -10.60
CA ILE A 231 3.68 -2.16 -9.28
C ILE A 231 4.21 -0.73 -9.28
N ASP A 232 3.60 0.15 -8.48
CA ASP A 232 3.89 1.58 -8.41
C ASP A 232 4.14 2.09 -6.99
N TYR A 233 4.68 1.25 -6.08
CA TYR A 233 5.03 1.68 -4.72
C TYR A 233 5.91 2.94 -4.72
N ASP A 234 5.51 3.91 -3.92
CA ASP A 234 6.24 5.16 -3.72
C ASP A 234 6.64 5.30 -2.25
N TRP A 235 7.76 5.98 -2.00
CA TRP A 235 8.21 6.29 -0.63
C TRP A 235 7.12 6.91 0.24
N ASN A 236 6.27 7.78 -0.35
CA ASN A 236 5.25 8.49 0.40
C ASN A 236 4.09 7.59 0.84
N ASP A 237 3.92 6.40 0.25
CA ASP A 237 2.87 5.45 0.65
C ASP A 237 3.10 4.95 2.08
N TYR A 238 4.36 4.93 2.51
CA TYR A 238 4.78 4.41 3.81
C TYR A 238 5.24 5.51 4.78
N TYR A 239 5.41 6.74 4.29
CA TYR A 239 5.99 7.83 5.07
C TYR A 239 5.11 8.20 6.27
N ASN A 240 5.64 7.95 7.47
CA ASN A 240 5.01 8.37 8.72
C ASN A 240 5.50 9.78 9.09
N SER A 241 4.59 10.77 9.19
CA SER A 241 4.93 12.14 9.61
C SER A 241 4.96 12.36 11.14
N GLY A 242 4.68 11.32 11.92
CA GLY A 242 4.55 11.35 13.38
C GLY A 242 3.09 11.44 13.86
N PRO A 243 2.85 11.45 15.19
CA PRO A 243 3.83 11.66 16.26
C PRO A 243 4.79 10.48 16.47
N TYR A 244 6.01 10.78 16.93
CA TYR A 244 7.02 9.76 17.24
C TYR A 244 7.20 9.60 18.75
N ASP A 245 7.33 8.36 19.22
CA ASP A 245 7.63 8.05 20.62
C ASP A 245 9.08 8.42 20.98
N TYR A 246 9.99 8.24 20.03
CA TYR A 246 11.42 8.49 20.19
C TYR A 246 11.95 9.41 19.09
N VAL A 247 12.53 10.55 19.49
CA VAL A 247 13.23 11.45 18.56
C VAL A 247 14.68 11.59 19.01
N VAL A 248 15.60 11.07 18.21
CA VAL A 248 17.03 11.01 18.54
C VAL A 248 17.88 11.50 17.37
N GLY A 249 19.02 12.14 17.68
CA GLY A 249 19.94 12.62 16.65
C GLY A 249 20.59 11.47 15.88
N GLN A 250 21.37 10.65 16.59
CA GLN A 250 21.96 9.41 16.10
C GLN A 250 21.66 8.30 17.12
N ALA A 251 21.39 7.09 16.64
CA ALA A 251 21.21 5.92 17.50
C ALA A 251 22.28 4.88 17.19
N SER A 252 23.03 4.47 18.21
CA SER A 252 24.07 3.43 18.08
C SER A 252 23.99 2.47 19.26
N TYR A 253 23.59 1.24 18.97
CA TYR A 253 23.48 0.14 19.92
C TYR A 253 24.60 -0.84 19.68
N VAL A 254 25.59 -0.86 20.58
CA VAL A 254 26.75 -1.76 20.47
C VAL A 254 26.80 -2.68 21.68
N GLY A 255 26.90 -3.99 21.46
CA GLY A 255 26.98 -4.96 22.56
C GLY A 255 26.34 -6.30 22.25
N ALA A 256 25.74 -6.95 23.26
CA ALA A 256 24.99 -8.18 23.04
C ALA A 256 23.76 -8.25 23.94
N GLY A 257 22.69 -8.91 23.46
CA GLY A 257 21.50 -9.19 24.26
C GLY A 257 20.58 -7.99 24.53
N GLY A 258 20.65 -6.93 23.70
CA GLY A 258 19.85 -5.73 23.89
C GLY A 258 18.48 -5.82 23.21
N THR A 259 17.47 -5.17 23.78
CA THR A 259 16.16 -5.00 23.14
C THR A 259 15.94 -3.52 22.85
N LEU A 260 15.63 -3.18 21.61
CA LEU A 260 15.21 -1.83 21.25
C LEU A 260 13.77 -1.63 21.78
N PRO A 261 13.49 -0.50 22.46
CA PRO A 261 12.13 -0.19 22.87
C PRO A 261 11.15 -0.14 21.69
N THR A 262 9.95 -0.69 21.91
CA THR A 262 8.85 -0.71 20.94
C THR A 262 8.28 0.69 20.73
N GLY A 263 7.72 0.96 19.55
CA GLY A 263 7.12 2.25 19.20
C GLY A 263 7.73 2.91 17.96
N ASP A 264 7.33 4.14 17.70
CA ASP A 264 7.71 4.90 16.51
C ASP A 264 8.96 5.76 16.74
N TRP A 265 9.99 5.56 15.92
CA TRP A 265 11.29 6.19 16.02
C TRP A 265 11.54 7.17 14.88
N LEU A 266 12.00 8.36 15.23
CA LEU A 266 12.68 9.28 14.33
C LEU A 266 14.16 9.39 14.72
N VAL A 267 15.01 8.75 13.93
CA VAL A 267 16.47 8.85 14.01
C VAL A 267 16.92 9.86 12.96
N GLN A 268 17.34 11.06 13.36
CA GLN A 268 17.62 12.15 12.42
C GLN A 268 18.85 11.91 11.53
N GLN A 269 19.76 11.04 11.97
CA GLN A 269 20.96 10.61 11.24
C GLN A 269 20.90 9.09 11.08
N SER A 270 22.02 8.39 11.30
CA SER A 270 22.10 6.93 11.16
C SER A 270 21.63 6.17 12.40
N LEU A 271 21.04 5.00 12.13
CA LEU A 271 20.77 3.95 13.13
C LEU A 271 21.78 2.82 12.93
N VAL A 272 22.59 2.55 13.94
CA VAL A 272 23.55 1.44 13.93
C VAL A 272 23.21 0.47 15.05
N VAL A 273 22.97 -0.79 14.72
CA VAL A 273 22.85 -1.88 15.67
C VAL A 273 24.01 -2.84 15.40
N SER A 274 24.95 -2.98 16.33
CA SER A 274 26.17 -3.74 16.14
C SER A 274 26.42 -4.69 17.30
N GLY A 275 26.47 -5.99 17.01
CA GLY A 275 26.79 -7.05 17.96
C GLY A 275 25.80 -8.21 17.86
N SER A 276 25.58 -8.95 18.95
CA SER A 276 24.83 -10.21 18.88
C SER A 276 23.55 -10.23 19.70
N SER A 277 22.52 -10.95 19.24
CA SER A 277 21.28 -11.18 20.01
C SER A 277 20.55 -9.89 20.35
N PHE A 278 20.47 -8.96 19.39
CA PHE A 278 19.63 -7.78 19.52
C PHE A 278 18.22 -8.07 19.02
N THR A 279 17.20 -7.53 19.70
CA THR A 279 15.81 -7.70 19.30
C THR A 279 15.12 -6.35 19.11
N ALA A 280 14.34 -6.21 18.03
CA ALA A 280 13.38 -5.13 17.82
C ALA A 280 12.00 -5.73 17.54
N ARG A 281 10.93 -5.13 18.07
CA ARG A 281 9.56 -5.61 17.87
C ARG A 281 8.59 -4.45 17.75
N ASP A 282 7.56 -4.61 16.93
CA ASP A 282 6.40 -3.72 16.88
C ASP A 282 6.81 -2.24 16.80
N SER A 283 7.70 -1.95 15.84
CA SER A 283 8.36 -0.65 15.73
C SER A 283 8.47 -0.16 14.29
N THR A 284 8.19 1.13 14.11
CA THR A 284 8.52 1.87 12.89
C THR A 284 9.79 2.68 13.12
N PHE A 285 10.77 2.54 12.24
CA PHE A 285 12.02 3.30 12.28
C PHE A 285 12.10 4.21 11.06
N MET A 286 12.00 5.52 11.30
CA MET A 286 12.31 6.55 10.32
C MET A 286 13.75 7.03 10.53
N VAL A 287 14.65 6.71 9.60
CA VAL A 287 16.10 6.94 9.71
C VAL A 287 16.54 7.94 8.63
N GLY A 288 17.04 9.10 9.04
CA GLY A 288 17.46 10.18 8.15
C GLY A 288 18.81 9.98 7.46
N GLY A 289 19.60 9.01 7.94
CA GLY A 289 20.84 8.56 7.31
C GLY A 289 20.81 7.07 7.01
N ASP A 290 21.97 6.41 7.09
CA ASP A 290 22.05 4.96 6.86
C ASP A 290 21.52 4.14 8.05
N LEU A 291 20.95 2.98 7.75
CA LEU A 291 20.67 1.90 8.70
C LEU A 291 21.75 0.82 8.56
N ALA A 292 22.42 0.47 9.65
CA ALA A 292 23.39 -0.63 9.66
C ALA A 292 23.10 -1.62 10.79
N ILE A 293 22.67 -2.82 10.42
CA ILE A 293 22.52 -3.98 11.30
C ILE A 293 23.75 -4.86 11.09
N ASN A 294 24.59 -4.98 12.11
CA ASN A 294 25.85 -5.71 12.08
C ASN A 294 25.88 -6.77 13.19
N GLY A 295 26.30 -7.98 12.86
CA GLY A 295 26.61 -9.03 13.83
C GLY A 295 25.71 -10.26 13.69
N ALA A 296 25.35 -10.93 14.78
CA ALA A 296 24.70 -12.24 14.68
C ALA A 296 23.43 -12.34 15.54
N PHE A 297 22.45 -13.13 15.11
CA PHE A 297 21.20 -13.31 15.87
C PHE A 297 20.46 -12.00 16.11
N PHE A 298 20.44 -11.09 15.13
CA PHE A 298 19.52 -9.97 15.19
C PHE A 298 18.12 -10.48 14.86
N GLU A 299 17.14 -10.15 15.69
CA GLU A 299 15.75 -10.54 15.52
C GLU A 299 14.89 -9.28 15.41
N ALA A 300 14.21 -9.09 14.28
CA ALA A 300 13.16 -8.11 14.16
C ALA A 300 11.83 -8.82 13.87
N HIS A 301 10.77 -8.41 14.59
CA HIS A 301 9.42 -8.92 14.37
C HIS A 301 8.45 -7.74 14.22
N ASN A 302 7.64 -7.75 13.16
CA ASN A 302 6.63 -6.70 12.94
C ASN A 302 7.25 -5.28 12.94
N CYS A 303 8.30 -5.08 12.14
CA CYS A 303 9.02 -3.82 12.08
C CYS A 303 8.99 -3.20 10.68
N ILE A 304 8.90 -1.88 10.59
CA ILE A 304 9.04 -1.14 9.34
C ILE A 304 10.28 -0.26 9.44
N PHE A 305 11.21 -0.39 8.50
CA PHE A 305 12.42 0.41 8.43
C PHE A 305 12.38 1.32 7.21
N MET A 306 12.14 2.61 7.42
CA MET A 306 12.20 3.65 6.40
C MET A 306 13.51 4.43 6.52
N VAL A 307 14.34 4.40 5.49
CA VAL A 307 15.74 4.84 5.57
C VAL A 307 16.07 5.77 4.40
N GLU A 308 16.33 7.04 4.69
CA GLU A 308 16.73 8.04 3.68
C GLU A 308 18.11 7.71 3.07
N GLY A 309 18.99 7.06 3.84
CA GLY A 309 20.27 6.53 3.35
C GLY A 309 20.18 5.08 2.91
N ASN A 310 21.32 4.39 2.93
CA ASN A 310 21.42 2.98 2.60
C ASN A 310 21.04 2.06 3.77
N ILE A 311 20.60 0.86 3.44
CA ILE A 311 20.36 -0.22 4.39
C ILE A 311 21.47 -1.26 4.25
N TYR A 312 22.15 -1.58 5.36
CA TYR A 312 23.15 -2.63 5.44
C TYR A 312 22.72 -3.66 6.48
N VAL A 313 22.50 -4.90 6.04
CA VAL A 313 22.25 -6.04 6.91
C VAL A 313 23.42 -7.00 6.77
N ASN A 314 24.34 -6.94 7.74
CA ASN A 314 25.61 -7.66 7.73
C ASN A 314 25.71 -8.65 8.91
N GLY A 315 26.02 -9.90 8.59
CA GLY A 315 26.39 -10.92 9.56
C GLY A 315 25.61 -12.23 9.43
N ALA A 316 25.21 -12.86 10.53
CA ALA A 316 24.81 -14.27 10.51
C ALA A 316 23.57 -14.57 11.36
N GLN A 317 22.70 -15.43 10.84
CA GLN A 317 21.49 -15.89 11.52
C GLN A 317 20.59 -14.72 11.92
N ILE A 318 20.37 -13.79 10.99
CA ILE A 318 19.47 -12.66 11.18
C ILE A 318 18.06 -13.13 10.82
N ASP A 319 17.09 -12.83 11.68
CA ASP A 319 15.68 -13.21 11.59
C ASP A 319 14.85 -11.93 11.45
N LEU A 320 14.17 -11.76 10.31
CA LEU A 320 13.42 -10.55 9.94
C LEU A 320 11.99 -10.92 9.62
N ASP A 321 11.24 -11.29 10.64
CA ASP A 321 9.88 -11.78 10.53
C ASP A 321 8.90 -10.60 10.51
N GLU A 322 7.99 -10.59 9.56
CA GLU A 322 7.02 -9.50 9.34
C GLU A 322 7.69 -8.11 9.28
N CYS A 323 8.82 -8.02 8.57
CA CYS A 323 9.61 -6.82 8.44
C CYS A 323 9.59 -6.25 7.02
N THR A 324 9.45 -4.93 6.90
CA THR A 324 9.54 -4.22 5.62
C THR A 324 10.67 -3.19 5.63
N PHE A 325 11.46 -3.16 4.55
CA PHE A 325 12.62 -2.28 4.39
C PHE A 325 12.42 -1.33 3.21
N ILE A 326 12.46 -0.04 3.44
CA ILE A 326 12.24 0.98 2.42
C ILE A 326 13.41 1.95 2.46
N THR A 327 14.10 2.14 1.34
CA THR A 327 15.25 3.04 1.23
C THR A 327 15.20 3.93 -0.01
N ARG A 328 15.66 5.19 0.14
CA ARG A 328 15.87 6.10 -1.00
C ARG A 328 17.10 5.76 -1.82
N GLU A 329 18.05 5.00 -1.27
CA GLU A 329 19.33 4.69 -1.89
C GLU A 329 19.41 3.21 -2.27
N GLY A 330 20.17 2.39 -1.52
CA GLY A 330 20.30 0.96 -1.78
C GLY A 330 20.22 0.10 -0.53
N ALA A 331 19.83 -1.17 -0.72
CA ALA A 331 19.77 -2.16 0.35
C ALA A 331 20.74 -3.32 0.09
N TYR A 332 21.53 -3.68 1.09
CA TYR A 332 22.59 -4.68 0.99
C TYR A 332 22.45 -5.73 2.09
N PHE A 333 21.99 -6.92 1.72
CA PHE A 333 21.80 -8.06 2.60
C PHE A 333 23.00 -9.01 2.49
N ASN A 334 24.08 -8.70 3.20
CA ASN A 334 25.35 -9.44 3.20
C ASN A 334 25.41 -10.55 4.25
N SER A 335 24.29 -11.23 4.49
CA SER A 335 24.10 -12.06 5.67
C SER A 335 23.59 -13.46 5.37
N ALA A 336 23.85 -14.41 6.26
CA ALA A 336 23.07 -15.65 6.30
C ALA A 336 21.72 -15.35 6.99
N LEU A 337 20.76 -14.84 6.20
CA LEU A 337 19.39 -14.59 6.65
C LEU A 337 18.71 -15.94 6.91
N LYS A 338 18.12 -16.10 8.10
CA LYS A 338 17.42 -17.33 8.46
C LYS A 338 16.03 -17.33 7.84
N GLU A 339 15.29 -16.25 8.06
CA GLU A 339 13.94 -16.04 7.58
C GLU A 339 13.72 -14.53 7.43
N CYS A 340 13.07 -14.14 6.34
CA CYS A 340 12.71 -12.76 6.05
C CYS A 340 11.31 -12.78 5.47
N SER A 341 10.35 -12.19 6.16
CA SER A 341 8.97 -12.06 5.67
C SER A 341 8.51 -10.62 5.72
N PHE A 342 7.59 -10.25 4.84
CA PHE A 342 7.09 -8.88 4.73
C PHE A 342 6.13 -8.54 5.88
N ASN A 343 6.10 -7.26 6.26
CA ASN A 343 5.11 -6.79 7.21
C ASN A 343 3.71 -6.85 6.57
N ARG A 344 2.73 -7.41 7.28
CA ARG A 344 1.36 -7.59 6.76
C ARG A 344 0.65 -6.29 6.41
N ASP A 345 1.11 -5.16 6.96
CA ASP A 345 0.58 -3.84 6.68
C ASP A 345 1.15 -3.22 5.40
N CYS A 346 2.10 -3.88 4.72
CA CYS A 346 2.79 -3.35 3.54
C CYS A 346 2.45 -4.08 2.23
N ASP A 347 1.24 -4.63 2.09
CA ASP A 347 0.71 -5.21 0.85
C ASP A 347 1.67 -6.17 0.12
N GLY A 348 2.41 -6.99 0.88
CA GLY A 348 3.37 -7.95 0.31
C GLY A 348 4.77 -7.39 0.07
N LEU A 349 5.02 -6.10 0.25
CA LEU A 349 6.33 -5.49 0.06
C LEU A 349 7.30 -5.88 1.19
N PHE A 350 8.34 -6.64 0.84
CA PHE A 350 9.46 -6.91 1.74
C PHE A 350 10.51 -5.81 1.69
N CYS A 351 10.97 -5.45 0.49
CA CYS A 351 12.04 -4.46 0.35
C CYS A 351 11.85 -3.57 -0.88
N MET A 352 11.97 -2.26 -0.68
CA MET A 352 12.01 -1.25 -1.74
C MET A 352 13.29 -0.42 -1.68
N ALA A 353 13.93 -0.21 -2.84
CA ALA A 353 15.03 0.74 -3.01
C ALA A 353 14.79 1.66 -4.21
N GLU A 354 14.54 2.94 -3.94
CA GLU A 354 14.29 3.92 -5.01
C GLU A 354 15.57 4.37 -5.73
N GLY A 355 16.74 4.19 -5.11
CA GLY A 355 18.00 4.69 -5.66
C GLY A 355 18.56 3.83 -6.79
N ALA A 356 19.49 4.40 -7.55
CA ALA A 356 20.17 3.71 -8.64
C ALA A 356 21.08 2.55 -8.16
N ALA A 357 21.38 2.50 -6.86
CA ALA A 357 22.14 1.42 -6.22
C ALA A 357 21.35 0.10 -6.19
N GLY A 358 20.02 0.17 -6.03
CA GLY A 358 19.13 -0.98 -6.02
C GLY A 358 19.31 -1.88 -4.79
N ILE A 359 19.08 -3.18 -4.97
CA ILE A 359 19.05 -4.16 -3.88
C ILE A 359 20.02 -5.31 -4.19
N THR A 360 20.87 -5.65 -3.25
CA THR A 360 21.82 -6.76 -3.37
C THR A 360 21.71 -7.72 -2.20
N TYR A 361 21.48 -9.00 -2.52
CA TYR A 361 21.55 -10.11 -1.60
C TYR A 361 22.87 -10.84 -1.80
N ASN A 362 23.73 -10.84 -0.79
CA ASN A 362 24.99 -11.59 -0.79
C ASN A 362 24.92 -12.65 0.32
N GLY A 363 24.89 -13.93 -0.06
CA GLY A 363 24.78 -15.01 0.91
C GLY A 363 24.36 -16.32 0.26
N ALA A 364 24.12 -17.34 1.07
CA ALA A 364 23.52 -18.59 0.62
C ALA A 364 22.45 -19.01 1.62
N ARG A 365 21.44 -19.76 1.16
CA ARG A 365 20.34 -20.23 2.01
C ARG A 365 19.54 -19.10 2.65
N GLN A 366 19.38 -17.98 1.97
CA GLN A 366 18.49 -16.92 2.42
C GLN A 366 17.08 -17.26 1.98
N ARG A 367 16.14 -17.21 2.93
CA ARG A 367 14.72 -17.31 2.66
C ARG A 367 14.11 -15.92 2.73
N THR A 368 13.47 -15.48 1.66
CA THR A 368 12.79 -14.18 1.58
C THR A 368 11.35 -14.40 1.13
N GLU A 369 10.43 -13.73 1.79
CA GLU A 369 9.01 -13.75 1.47
C GLU A 369 8.55 -12.34 1.11
N GLY A 370 7.81 -12.20 0.02
CA GLY A 370 7.26 -10.93 -0.45
C GLY A 370 7.98 -10.32 -1.65
N ILE A 371 7.51 -9.16 -2.06
CA ILE A 371 7.97 -8.41 -3.22
C ILE A 371 9.27 -7.66 -2.89
N VAL A 372 10.22 -7.75 -3.81
CA VAL A 372 11.46 -6.95 -3.80
C VAL A 372 11.39 -6.00 -4.99
N PHE A 373 11.40 -4.69 -4.72
CA PHE A 373 11.17 -3.64 -5.71
C PHE A 373 12.32 -2.63 -5.79
N ALA A 374 12.89 -2.43 -6.97
CA ALA A 374 13.96 -1.46 -7.21
C ALA A 374 13.72 -0.68 -8.52
N PRO A 375 12.78 0.29 -8.54
CA PRO A 375 12.32 0.92 -9.78
C PRO A 375 13.41 1.63 -10.59
N ASN A 376 14.47 2.11 -9.94
CA ASN A 376 15.57 2.81 -10.61
C ASN A 376 16.90 2.03 -10.55
N GLY A 377 16.95 0.95 -9.77
CA GLY A 377 18.16 0.20 -9.46
C GLY A 377 18.11 -1.26 -9.93
N PRO A 378 19.23 -1.98 -9.89
CA PRO A 378 19.26 -3.42 -10.10
C PRO A 378 18.77 -4.19 -8.87
N ILE A 379 18.25 -5.40 -9.05
CA ILE A 379 18.21 -6.44 -8.02
C ILE A 379 19.26 -7.48 -8.35
N THR A 380 20.16 -7.77 -7.42
CA THR A 380 21.21 -8.78 -7.57
C THR A 380 21.16 -9.81 -6.44
N TYR A 381 20.95 -11.08 -6.77
CA TYR A 381 21.14 -12.19 -5.86
C TYR A 381 22.49 -12.85 -6.13
N ASN A 382 23.37 -12.91 -5.14
CA ASN A 382 24.67 -13.56 -5.20
C ASN A 382 24.74 -14.69 -4.17
N GLY A 383 24.89 -15.92 -4.67
CA GLY A 383 25.15 -17.14 -3.93
C GLY A 383 24.08 -18.20 -4.16
N ALA A 384 24.12 -19.29 -3.39
CA ALA A 384 23.41 -20.53 -3.69
C ALA A 384 22.25 -20.80 -2.74
N HIS A 385 21.28 -21.61 -3.17
CA HIS A 385 20.13 -22.01 -2.36
C HIS A 385 19.31 -20.83 -1.85
N GLN A 386 19.15 -19.79 -2.68
CA GLN A 386 18.24 -18.70 -2.32
C GLN A 386 16.81 -19.17 -2.52
N GLU A 387 15.93 -18.87 -1.58
CA GLU A 387 14.53 -19.22 -1.68
C GLU A 387 13.69 -17.96 -1.54
N VAL A 388 13.02 -17.56 -2.62
CA VAL A 388 12.04 -16.48 -2.60
C VAL A 388 10.66 -17.11 -2.71
N TYR A 389 9.82 -16.87 -1.70
CA TYR A 389 8.43 -17.35 -1.65
C TYR A 389 7.46 -16.18 -1.69
N ASN A 390 6.23 -16.46 -2.10
CA ASN A 390 5.10 -15.55 -1.89
C ASN A 390 5.34 -14.12 -2.36
N GLY A 391 6.02 -13.96 -3.50
CA GLY A 391 6.42 -12.65 -3.99
C GLY A 391 7.08 -12.69 -5.36
N GLY A 392 7.82 -11.63 -5.67
CA GLY A 392 8.50 -11.48 -6.95
C GLY A 392 9.57 -10.39 -6.91
N LEU A 393 10.39 -10.37 -7.96
CA LEU A 393 11.45 -9.40 -8.17
C LEU A 393 11.05 -8.42 -9.26
N CYS A 394 11.06 -7.14 -8.94
CA CYS A 394 10.72 -6.09 -9.88
C CYS A 394 11.75 -4.99 -9.82
N ALA A 395 12.45 -4.75 -10.92
CA ALA A 395 13.57 -3.84 -10.92
C ALA A 395 13.85 -3.26 -12.29
N ARG A 396 14.80 -2.33 -12.35
CA ARG A 396 15.37 -1.92 -13.63
C ARG A 396 16.05 -3.11 -14.31
N THR A 397 16.94 -3.81 -13.59
CA THR A 397 17.55 -5.07 -14.06
C THR A 397 17.57 -6.11 -12.94
N ILE A 398 17.51 -7.39 -13.30
CA ILE A 398 17.56 -8.51 -12.35
C ILE A 398 18.73 -9.40 -12.73
N THR A 399 19.61 -9.66 -11.76
CA THR A 399 20.73 -10.60 -11.90
C THR A 399 20.68 -11.64 -10.80
N VAL A 400 20.60 -12.92 -11.19
CA VAL A 400 20.70 -14.04 -10.25
C VAL A 400 21.99 -14.78 -10.52
N ASN A 401 22.94 -14.68 -9.61
CA ASN A 401 24.23 -15.35 -9.65
C ASN A 401 24.26 -16.44 -8.58
N GLY A 402 24.38 -17.70 -8.99
CA GLY A 402 24.58 -18.82 -8.09
C GLY A 402 23.71 -20.01 -8.45
N SER A 403 23.67 -21.02 -7.58
CA SER A 403 23.08 -22.32 -7.93
C SER A 403 22.01 -22.76 -6.96
N SER A 404 21.10 -23.61 -7.43
CA SER A 404 20.08 -24.27 -6.60
C SER A 404 19.11 -23.31 -5.93
N SER A 405 18.87 -22.13 -6.51
CA SER A 405 17.92 -21.15 -5.99
C SER A 405 16.52 -21.42 -6.51
N SER A 406 15.49 -21.08 -5.73
CA SER A 406 14.09 -21.30 -6.01
C SER A 406 13.32 -20.00 -5.86
N PHE A 407 12.54 -19.63 -6.86
CA PHE A 407 11.65 -18.47 -6.86
C PHE A 407 10.24 -19.00 -7.10
N ILE A 408 9.41 -18.93 -6.07
CA ILE A 408 8.08 -19.52 -6.04
C ILE A 408 7.06 -18.41 -5.72
N PRO A 409 6.02 -18.25 -6.55
CA PRO A 409 5.00 -17.23 -6.35
C PRO A 409 4.04 -17.65 -5.24
N HIS A 410 3.15 -16.75 -4.83
CA HIS A 410 2.24 -17.03 -3.72
C HIS A 410 1.12 -18.02 -4.11
N GLU A 411 1.10 -19.22 -3.53
CA GLU A 411 0.06 -20.23 -3.82
C GLU A 411 -1.25 -20.03 -3.03
N GLU A 412 -1.19 -19.52 -1.79
CA GLU A 412 -2.32 -19.64 -0.84
C GLU A 412 -3.44 -18.58 -1.00
N TYR A 413 -3.28 -17.56 -1.86
CA TYR A 413 -4.28 -16.49 -2.05
C TYR A 413 -4.61 -16.14 -3.52
N GLY A 414 -3.98 -16.76 -4.54
CA GLY A 414 -4.14 -16.36 -5.97
C GLY A 414 -3.12 -15.34 -6.51
N TRP A 415 -2.18 -14.87 -5.67
CA TRP A 415 -1.29 -13.73 -5.93
C TRP A 415 0.02 -14.14 -6.62
N GLY A 416 -0.08 -14.66 -7.84
CA GLY A 416 1.09 -15.10 -8.57
C GLY A 416 1.93 -13.95 -9.14
N GLY A 417 3.12 -13.68 -8.56
CA GLY A 417 4.17 -12.84 -9.18
C GLY A 417 4.27 -11.39 -8.65
N VAL A 418 4.98 -10.50 -9.36
CA VAL A 418 5.08 -9.05 -9.02
C VAL A 418 3.78 -8.31 -9.39
N SER A 419 2.66 -8.95 -9.13
CA SER A 419 1.38 -8.50 -9.56
C SER A 419 0.63 -8.01 -8.33
N GLY A 420 0.89 -6.74 -8.01
CA GLY A 420 0.23 -6.08 -6.90
C GLY A 420 -1.25 -5.88 -7.20
N ARG A 421 -2.11 -6.13 -6.23
CA ARG A 421 -3.49 -5.64 -6.26
C ARG A 421 -3.46 -4.12 -6.17
N ARG A 422 -3.94 -3.45 -7.22
CA ARG A 422 -4.07 -1.99 -7.19
C ARG A 422 -5.51 -1.61 -6.93
N VAL A 423 -5.77 -0.87 -5.86
CA VAL A 423 -7.09 -0.28 -5.59
C VAL A 423 -7.02 1.23 -5.80
N ILE A 424 -7.83 1.75 -6.72
CA ILE A 424 -7.92 3.18 -7.01
C ILE A 424 -9.33 3.69 -6.74
N LEU A 425 -9.42 4.88 -6.14
CA LEU A 425 -10.68 5.59 -6.02
C LEU A 425 -10.98 6.32 -7.33
N VAL A 426 -12.15 6.05 -7.91
CA VAL A 426 -12.64 6.74 -9.12
C VAL A 426 -13.55 7.88 -8.67
N ARG A 427 -13.24 9.11 -9.11
CA ARG A 427 -13.98 10.33 -8.79
C ARG A 427 -14.68 10.93 -9.98
#